data_AF-A0A838G2Z9-F1
#
_entry.id   AF-A0A838G2Z9-F1
#
_cell.length_a   1.000
_cell.length_b   1.000
_cell.length_c   1.000
_cell.angle_alpha   90.00
_cell.angle_beta   90.00
_cell.angle_gamma   90.00
#
_symmetry.space_group_name_H-M   'P 1'
#
loop_
_entity.id
_entity.type
_entity.pdbx_description
1 polymer ?
#
loop_
_entity_poly.entity_id
_entity_poly.type
_entity_poly.pdbx_seq_one_letter_code
_entity_poly.pdbx_strand_id
1 'polypeptide(L)'
;MRVTPVPAKKAPRPGASPSTRTGFASFVGSGPGDPDLLTVRAADLLRSAEVVVTEAPEHAALVASLAPQAEVVDGGFGTDGQPLTHAARAKVVVRQAKSGRRVVRLMAGDPFVYASGPEEALACVKAGVGFEIVPGISSVTAVPTYAGVPLTDRSHREVAVVNCSEAKIDWVTYADDRTLVLLSAVGSIGVIAEALVAAGRPAGTPVAMTRVGTTTEQETVVSTLGCISADARAAGMTPPAVTVVGDVVDLRTTLSWFETKPLFGWRVLVPRTKEQAGSLSAALRGYGAVPEEVPTISVEPPRNPQQMDKAIRGLVEGRYEWIAFTSVNAVRAVREKFDEYGLDARAFSGLKIAAVGDKTAAAIEAWGLRADLIPSGEQSARGLLEDWPPYDDVLDPINRVFLPRADIATETLVAGLQELDWEVDDVTAYRTVRATPPPAPTREAIKTGRFDAVVFTSSSTVRNLVGIAGKPHASTIIAVIGPATAKTAEEHGLRVDVLAASPSAEVLVDALADFGAARRASLVEAGQPVTKPSVRRPSARRKAT
;
A
#
# COMPACT_ATOMS: atom_id res chain seq x y z
N MET A 1 75.65 0.41 -39.79
CA MET A 1 74.89 1.59 -39.32
C MET A 1 73.62 1.06 -38.65
N ARG A 2 73.47 1.27 -37.33
CA ARG A 2 72.35 0.76 -36.52
C ARG A 2 71.06 1.50 -36.89
N VAL A 3 69.97 0.78 -37.13
CA VAL A 3 68.60 1.31 -37.03
C VAL A 3 67.76 0.31 -36.25
N THR A 4 67.26 0.78 -35.12
CA THR A 4 66.46 0.11 -34.09
C THR A 4 65.05 -0.21 -34.59
N PRO A 5 64.40 -1.31 -34.17
CA PRO A 5 62.97 -1.51 -34.43
C PRO A 5 62.12 -0.60 -33.52
N VAL A 6 61.17 0.11 -34.13
CA VAL A 6 60.15 0.94 -33.48
C VAL A 6 59.14 0.06 -32.75
N PRO A 7 58.71 0.38 -31.52
CA PRO A 7 57.75 -0.44 -30.78
C PRO A 7 56.34 -0.33 -31.38
N ALA A 8 55.66 -1.48 -31.50
CA ALA A 8 54.29 -1.58 -31.96
C ALA A 8 53.33 -0.79 -31.05
N LYS A 9 52.54 0.12 -31.63
CA LYS A 9 51.41 0.80 -30.95
C LYS A 9 50.38 -0.26 -30.53
N LYS A 10 50.11 -0.35 -29.22
CA LYS A 10 48.98 -1.10 -28.66
C LYS A 10 47.68 -0.68 -29.37
N ALA A 11 46.92 -1.67 -29.83
CA ALA A 11 45.54 -1.47 -30.29
C ALA A 11 44.69 -0.83 -29.18
N PRO A 12 43.78 0.11 -29.50
CA PRO A 12 42.88 0.67 -28.51
C PRO A 12 41.93 -0.44 -28.04
N ARG A 13 41.81 -0.59 -26.71
CA ARG A 13 40.72 -1.38 -26.10
C ARG A 13 39.38 -0.73 -26.52
N PRO A 14 38.33 -1.51 -26.83
CA PRO A 14 37.01 -0.94 -27.05
C PRO A 14 36.49 -0.43 -25.71
N GLY A 15 36.69 0.86 -25.45
CA GLY A 15 35.88 1.58 -24.49
C GLY A 15 34.51 1.78 -25.13
N ALA A 16 33.52 1.02 -24.67
CA ALA A 16 32.13 1.33 -24.99
C ALA A 16 31.88 2.78 -24.52
N SER A 17 31.66 3.68 -25.47
CA SER A 17 30.99 4.95 -25.17
C SER A 17 29.66 4.58 -24.50
N PRO A 18 29.29 5.20 -23.37
CA PRO A 18 27.96 4.99 -22.83
C PRO A 18 26.98 5.40 -23.92
N SER A 19 26.17 4.46 -24.42
CA SER A 19 25.13 4.79 -25.37
C SER A 19 24.26 5.85 -24.70
N THR A 20 24.36 7.10 -25.13
CA THR A 20 23.50 8.18 -24.63
C THR A 20 22.09 7.77 -25.00
N ARG A 21 21.35 7.24 -24.02
CA ARG A 21 19.93 6.91 -24.18
C ARG A 21 19.25 8.15 -24.74
N THR A 22 18.60 8.00 -25.89
CA THR A 22 17.77 9.06 -26.47
C THR A 22 16.73 9.48 -25.46
N GLY A 23 16.53 10.78 -25.26
CA GLY A 23 15.59 11.28 -24.26
C GLY A 23 14.17 10.77 -24.53
N PHE A 24 13.51 10.25 -23.49
CA PHE A 24 12.20 9.62 -23.57
C PHE A 24 11.34 9.95 -22.34
N ALA A 25 10.05 10.19 -22.53
CA ALA A 25 9.08 10.43 -21.45
C ALA A 25 7.83 9.57 -21.61
N SER A 26 7.37 8.93 -20.54
CA SER A 26 6.10 8.21 -20.52
C SER A 26 5.05 9.06 -19.82
N PHE A 27 4.00 9.49 -20.52
CA PHE A 27 2.85 10.16 -19.91
C PHE A 27 1.87 9.11 -19.42
N VAL A 28 1.64 9.07 -18.11
CA VAL A 28 0.91 7.97 -17.45
C VAL A 28 -0.25 8.54 -16.68
N GLY A 29 -1.46 8.06 -16.97
CA GLY A 29 -2.65 8.37 -16.18
C GLY A 29 -2.67 7.59 -14.86
N SER A 30 -2.82 8.30 -13.74
CA SER A 30 -2.93 7.71 -12.40
C SER A 30 -4.35 7.27 -12.06
N GLY A 31 -5.34 7.63 -12.88
CA GLY A 31 -6.75 7.42 -12.55
C GLY A 31 -7.32 8.51 -11.63
N PRO A 32 -8.58 8.35 -11.19
CA PRO A 32 -9.30 9.38 -10.42
C PRO A 32 -8.90 9.48 -8.94
N GLY A 33 -8.15 8.51 -8.40
CA GLY A 33 -7.66 8.56 -7.02
C GLY A 33 -7.27 7.19 -6.47
N ASP A 34 -8.12 6.17 -6.64
CA ASP A 34 -7.86 4.80 -6.17
C ASP A 34 -6.61 4.19 -6.85
N PRO A 35 -5.55 3.82 -6.11
CA PRO A 35 -4.38 3.16 -6.67
C PRO A 35 -4.69 1.85 -7.41
N ASP A 36 -5.77 1.15 -7.05
CA ASP A 36 -6.18 -0.10 -7.69
C ASP A 36 -6.78 0.14 -9.09
N LEU A 37 -7.07 1.40 -9.46
CA LEU A 37 -7.47 1.80 -10.81
C LEU A 37 -6.30 2.14 -11.73
N LEU A 38 -5.05 1.99 -11.28
CA LEU A 38 -3.91 2.07 -12.17
C LEU A 38 -3.98 0.95 -13.22
N THR A 39 -3.70 1.31 -14.47
CA THR A 39 -3.52 0.28 -15.50
C THR A 39 -2.26 -0.53 -15.20
N VAL A 40 -2.23 -1.79 -15.62
CA VAL A 40 -1.04 -2.67 -15.45
C VAL A 40 0.21 -1.99 -16.03
N ARG A 41 0.08 -1.37 -17.21
CA ARG A 41 1.16 -0.60 -17.85
C ARG A 41 1.62 0.59 -17.01
N ALA A 42 0.70 1.34 -16.39
CA ALA A 42 1.04 2.45 -15.51
C ALA A 42 1.86 1.97 -14.30
N ALA A 43 1.42 0.88 -13.65
CA ALA A 43 2.12 0.31 -12.51
C ALA A 43 3.54 -0.19 -12.88
N ASP A 44 3.70 -0.84 -14.03
CA ASP A 44 4.99 -1.36 -14.50
C ASP A 44 6.00 -0.24 -14.83
N LEU A 45 5.52 0.84 -15.47
CA LEU A 45 6.35 2.00 -15.75
C LEU A 45 6.74 2.75 -14.47
N LEU A 46 5.82 2.90 -13.52
CA LEU A 46 6.12 3.52 -12.22
C LEU A 46 7.20 2.72 -11.46
N ARG A 47 7.05 1.39 -11.36
CA ARG A 47 8.03 0.52 -10.67
C ARG A 47 9.43 0.59 -11.27
N SER A 48 9.55 0.88 -12.56
CA SER A 48 10.83 0.95 -13.28
C SER A 48 11.32 2.39 -13.50
N ALA A 49 10.59 3.40 -13.04
CA ALA A 49 10.94 4.80 -13.23
C ALA A 49 12.24 5.18 -12.50
N GLU A 50 13.07 6.00 -13.15
CA GLU A 50 14.23 6.65 -12.51
C GLU A 50 13.85 8.07 -12.03
N VAL A 51 12.86 8.70 -12.68
CA VAL A 51 12.26 9.99 -12.32
C VAL A 51 10.75 9.89 -12.47
N VAL A 52 10.00 10.39 -11.49
CA VAL A 52 8.57 10.61 -11.62
C VAL A 52 8.28 12.12 -11.49
N VAL A 53 7.74 12.70 -12.55
CA VAL A 53 7.24 14.08 -12.59
C VAL A 53 5.76 14.07 -12.21
N THR A 54 5.42 14.56 -11.02
CA THR A 54 4.05 14.54 -10.49
C THR A 54 3.23 15.74 -10.95
N GLU A 55 1.90 15.59 -10.99
CA GLU A 55 0.94 16.66 -11.27
C GLU A 55 0.45 17.37 -10.01
N ALA A 56 0.26 16.59 -8.95
CA ALA A 56 -0.46 17.02 -7.76
C ALA A 56 0.17 16.37 -6.50
N PRO A 57 0.03 16.98 -5.32
CA PRO A 57 0.62 16.49 -4.07
C PRO A 57 0.16 15.07 -3.71
N GLU A 58 -1.06 14.69 -4.08
CA GLU A 58 -1.66 13.39 -3.79
C GLU A 58 -0.89 12.23 -4.45
N HIS A 59 -0.19 12.49 -5.56
CA HIS A 59 0.67 11.50 -6.21
C HIS A 59 1.87 11.09 -5.37
N ALA A 60 2.30 11.90 -4.38
CA ALA A 60 3.50 11.60 -3.60
C ALA A 60 3.39 10.27 -2.83
N ALA A 61 2.24 10.00 -2.22
CA ALA A 61 2.00 8.74 -1.49
C ALA A 61 1.98 7.53 -2.43
N LEU A 62 1.39 7.70 -3.63
CA LEU A 62 1.37 6.65 -4.65
C LEU A 62 2.79 6.33 -5.14
N VAL A 63 3.58 7.34 -5.45
CA VAL A 63 4.96 7.18 -5.93
C VAL A 63 5.85 6.57 -4.84
N ALA A 64 5.71 7.00 -3.59
CA ALA A 64 6.47 6.43 -2.48
C ALA A 64 6.21 4.92 -2.27
N SER A 65 4.99 4.45 -2.57
CA SER A 65 4.65 3.03 -2.43
C SER A 65 5.07 2.18 -3.63
N LEU A 66 4.93 2.68 -4.86
CA LEU A 66 5.21 1.92 -6.09
C LEU A 66 6.62 2.10 -6.64
N ALA A 67 7.26 3.24 -6.38
CA ALA A 67 8.55 3.62 -6.93
C ALA A 67 9.44 4.30 -5.87
N PRO A 68 9.74 3.63 -4.73
CA PRO A 68 10.45 4.24 -3.60
C PRO A 68 11.88 4.71 -3.92
N GLN A 69 12.46 4.23 -5.03
CA GLN A 69 13.81 4.59 -5.48
C GLN A 69 13.83 5.67 -6.56
N ALA A 70 12.65 6.08 -7.07
CA ALA A 70 12.57 7.11 -8.10
C ALA A 70 12.77 8.51 -7.51
N GLU A 71 13.44 9.38 -8.25
CA GLU A 71 13.45 10.81 -7.91
C GLU A 71 12.08 11.41 -8.20
N VAL A 72 11.47 12.02 -7.19
CA VAL A 72 10.18 12.71 -7.34
C VAL A 72 10.43 14.18 -7.65
N VAL A 73 9.88 14.63 -8.77
CA VAL A 73 9.97 16.02 -9.24
C VAL A 73 8.57 16.59 -9.30
N ASP A 74 8.33 17.71 -8.61
CA ASP A 74 7.07 18.42 -8.74
C ASP A 74 6.99 19.06 -10.14
N GLY A 75 6.03 18.57 -10.94
CA GLY A 75 5.70 19.13 -12.25
C GLY A 75 4.43 19.97 -12.23
N GLY A 76 3.77 20.12 -11.08
CA GLY A 76 2.51 20.81 -10.91
C GLY A 76 2.63 22.20 -10.28
N PHE A 77 3.58 22.40 -9.38
CA PHE A 77 3.74 23.62 -8.60
C PHE A 77 5.16 24.19 -8.67
N GLY A 78 5.26 25.52 -8.69
CA GLY A 78 6.52 26.23 -8.61
C GLY A 78 7.11 26.22 -7.21
N THR A 79 8.34 26.71 -7.06
CA THR A 79 9.00 26.87 -5.75
C THR A 79 8.29 27.88 -4.84
N ASP A 80 7.43 28.71 -5.41
CA ASP A 80 6.54 29.67 -4.75
C ASP A 80 5.19 29.04 -4.35
N GLY A 81 4.98 27.75 -4.63
CA GLY A 81 3.74 27.02 -4.34
C GLY A 81 2.58 27.34 -5.28
N GLN A 82 2.81 28.10 -6.36
CA GLN A 82 1.77 28.43 -7.33
C GLN A 82 1.65 27.35 -8.41
N PRO A 83 0.42 27.06 -8.91
CA PRO A 83 0.24 26.12 -10.01
C PRO A 83 1.03 26.56 -11.26
N LEU A 84 1.77 25.62 -11.84
CA LEU A 84 2.50 25.84 -13.09
C LEU A 84 1.54 25.88 -14.28
N THR A 85 1.79 26.81 -15.20
CA THR A 85 1.15 26.84 -16.53
C THR A 85 1.51 25.60 -17.33
N HIS A 86 0.65 25.16 -18.27
CA HIS A 86 0.93 23.98 -19.11
C HIS A 86 2.30 24.08 -19.82
N ALA A 87 2.68 25.27 -20.29
CA ALA A 87 3.98 25.52 -20.89
C ALA A 87 5.16 25.35 -19.91
N ALA A 88 4.97 25.69 -18.63
CA ALA A 88 5.97 25.47 -17.60
C ALA A 88 6.07 23.98 -17.22
N ARG A 89 4.94 23.27 -17.11
CA ARG A 89 4.91 21.80 -16.89
C ARG A 89 5.68 21.07 -17.99
N ALA A 90 5.40 21.41 -19.24
CA ALA A 90 6.08 20.86 -20.40
C ALA A 90 7.61 21.05 -20.35
N LYS A 91 8.09 22.22 -19.91
CA LYS A 91 9.53 22.48 -19.74
C LYS A 91 10.16 21.57 -18.69
N VAL A 92 9.46 21.29 -17.58
CA VAL A 92 9.93 20.35 -16.55
C VAL A 92 10.09 18.96 -17.14
N VAL A 93 9.09 18.45 -17.86
CA VAL A 93 9.13 17.11 -18.49
C VAL A 93 10.26 17.01 -19.50
N VAL A 94 10.37 17.97 -20.44
CA VAL A 94 11.43 17.98 -21.46
C VAL A 94 12.82 18.02 -20.82
N ARG A 95 13.00 18.82 -19.76
CA ARG A 95 14.28 18.89 -19.03
C ARG A 95 14.65 17.54 -18.44
N GLN A 96 13.70 16.86 -17.78
CA GLN A 96 13.97 15.55 -17.19
C GLN A 96 14.24 14.50 -18.27
N ALA A 97 13.46 14.49 -19.36
CA ALA A 97 13.62 13.50 -20.42
C ALA A 97 14.98 13.62 -21.13
N LYS A 98 15.52 14.83 -21.29
CA LYS A 98 16.85 15.07 -21.86
C LYS A 98 18.01 14.51 -21.05
N SER A 99 17.78 14.09 -19.79
CA SER A 99 18.81 13.44 -18.98
C SER A 99 19.10 11.98 -19.40
N GLY A 100 18.31 11.40 -20.31
CA GLY A 100 18.44 10.00 -20.74
C GLY A 100 17.93 8.97 -19.72
N ARG A 101 17.27 9.44 -18.65
CA ARG A 101 16.63 8.62 -17.62
C ARG A 101 15.24 8.14 -18.07
N ARG A 102 14.75 7.06 -17.45
CA ARG A 102 13.36 6.60 -17.56
C ARG A 102 12.45 7.56 -16.81
N VAL A 103 11.88 8.53 -17.53
CA VAL A 103 11.01 9.55 -16.97
C VAL A 103 9.54 9.14 -17.13
N VAL A 104 8.82 9.13 -16.02
CA VAL A 104 7.36 9.03 -15.99
C VAL A 104 6.78 10.40 -15.64
N ARG A 105 5.92 10.95 -16.50
CA ARG A 105 5.05 12.09 -16.21
C ARG A 105 3.71 11.55 -15.74
N LEU A 106 3.47 11.59 -14.43
CA LEU A 106 2.28 11.04 -13.80
C LEU A 106 1.17 12.10 -13.72
N MET A 107 0.07 11.87 -14.43
CA MET A 107 -1.05 12.80 -14.60
C MET A 107 -2.33 12.24 -13.97
N ALA A 108 -3.15 13.11 -13.37
CA ALA A 108 -4.41 12.72 -12.75
C ALA A 108 -5.43 12.30 -13.81
N GLY A 109 -6.20 11.25 -13.54
CA GLY A 109 -7.18 10.72 -14.49
C GLY A 109 -6.52 10.09 -15.72
N ASP A 110 -6.86 10.60 -16.90
CA ASP A 110 -6.30 10.20 -18.18
C ASP A 110 -5.48 11.35 -18.79
N PRO A 111 -4.27 11.10 -19.35
CA PRO A 111 -3.42 12.16 -19.86
C PRO A 111 -4.05 13.05 -20.94
N PHE A 112 -5.00 12.54 -21.72
CA PHE A 112 -5.57 13.21 -22.90
C PHE A 112 -7.05 13.60 -22.74
N VAL A 113 -7.65 13.39 -21.56
CA VAL A 113 -9.04 13.77 -21.27
C VAL A 113 -9.06 14.93 -20.26
N TYR A 114 -9.34 16.14 -20.74
CA TYR A 114 -9.35 17.39 -19.93
C TYR A 114 -8.08 17.62 -19.09
N ALA A 115 -6.93 17.27 -19.66
CA ALA A 115 -5.62 17.39 -19.02
C ALA A 115 -4.59 18.00 -19.99
N SER A 116 -3.42 18.40 -19.48
CA SER A 116 -2.35 19.08 -20.25
C SER A 116 -1.46 18.16 -21.10
N GLY A 117 -1.81 16.87 -21.21
CA GLY A 117 -0.97 15.88 -21.87
C GLY A 117 -0.69 16.19 -23.34
N PRO A 118 -1.68 16.62 -24.16
CA PRO A 118 -1.43 16.99 -25.55
C PRO A 118 -0.41 18.13 -25.70
N GLU A 119 -0.52 19.19 -24.90
CA GLU A 119 0.40 20.33 -24.95
C GLU A 119 1.82 19.95 -24.52
N GLU A 120 1.93 19.13 -23.45
CA GLU A 120 3.22 18.64 -22.96
C GLU A 120 3.88 17.68 -23.95
N ALA A 121 3.12 16.77 -24.58
CA ALA A 121 3.61 15.86 -25.61
C ALA A 121 4.08 16.61 -26.87
N LEU A 122 3.35 17.63 -27.32
CA LEU A 122 3.76 18.50 -28.42
C LEU A 122 5.09 19.22 -28.12
N ALA A 123 5.33 19.60 -26.87
CA ALA A 123 6.60 20.19 -26.46
C ALA A 123 7.75 19.16 -26.50
N CYS A 124 7.51 17.90 -26.17
CA CYS A 124 8.48 16.81 -26.35
C CYS A 124 8.87 16.65 -27.82
N VAL A 125 7.90 16.63 -28.74
CA VAL A 125 8.16 16.59 -30.20
C VAL A 125 9.06 17.74 -30.63
N LYS A 126 8.70 18.98 -30.26
CA LYS A 126 9.49 20.18 -30.58
C LYS A 126 10.91 20.14 -30.01
N ALA A 127 11.13 19.40 -28.92
CA ALA A 127 12.42 19.27 -28.26
C ALA A 127 13.24 18.05 -28.71
N GLY A 128 12.74 17.26 -29.67
CA GLY A 128 13.40 16.02 -30.13
C GLY A 128 13.39 14.89 -29.09
N VAL A 129 12.42 14.89 -28.17
CA VAL A 129 12.24 13.89 -27.13
C VAL A 129 11.15 12.91 -27.56
N GLY A 130 11.45 11.61 -27.54
CA GLY A 130 10.45 10.56 -27.77
C GLY A 130 9.48 10.45 -26.59
N PHE A 131 8.28 9.95 -26.83
CA PHE A 131 7.32 9.72 -25.75
C PHE A 131 6.36 8.58 -26.04
N GLU A 132 5.75 8.05 -24.98
CA GLU A 132 4.57 7.19 -25.04
C GLU A 132 3.45 7.77 -24.18
N ILE A 133 2.20 7.43 -24.50
CA ILE A 133 1.03 7.76 -23.71
C ILE A 133 0.43 6.46 -23.18
N VAL A 134 0.25 6.38 -21.88
CA VAL A 134 -0.42 5.28 -21.19
C VAL A 134 -1.74 5.81 -20.65
N PRO A 135 -2.88 5.41 -21.26
CA PRO A 135 -4.19 5.84 -20.82
C PRO A 135 -4.44 5.51 -19.36
N GLY A 136 -5.21 6.36 -18.71
CA GLY A 136 -5.69 6.18 -17.35
C GLY A 136 -7.20 6.05 -17.30
N ILE A 137 -7.72 5.63 -16.15
CA ILE A 137 -9.16 5.62 -15.94
C ILE A 137 -9.63 7.08 -15.73
N SER A 138 -10.49 7.59 -16.61
CA SER A 138 -10.97 8.97 -16.51
C SER A 138 -11.93 9.16 -15.34
N SER A 139 -11.83 10.32 -14.65
CA SER A 139 -12.79 10.72 -13.62
C SER A 139 -14.21 10.89 -14.16
N VAL A 140 -14.34 11.23 -15.44
CA VAL A 140 -15.63 11.36 -16.16
C VAL A 140 -16.47 10.09 -16.02
N THR A 141 -15.85 8.92 -16.16
CA THR A 141 -16.55 7.63 -16.16
C THR A 141 -16.47 6.93 -14.81
N ALA A 142 -15.30 6.97 -14.16
CA ALA A 142 -15.10 6.20 -12.94
C ALA A 142 -15.78 6.82 -11.72
N VAL A 143 -15.80 8.15 -11.58
CA VAL A 143 -16.44 8.78 -10.41
C VAL A 143 -17.94 8.48 -10.39
N PRO A 144 -18.71 8.65 -11.48
CA PRO A 144 -20.11 8.22 -11.53
C PRO A 144 -20.29 6.73 -11.25
N THR A 145 -19.45 5.87 -11.85
CA THR A 145 -19.51 4.41 -11.65
C THR A 145 -19.33 4.03 -10.17
N TYR A 146 -18.37 4.65 -9.48
CA TYR A 146 -18.13 4.43 -8.04
C TYR A 146 -19.17 5.13 -7.16
N ALA A 147 -19.86 6.15 -7.67
CA ALA A 147 -21.02 6.74 -7.00
C ALA A 147 -22.30 5.92 -7.18
N GLY A 148 -22.28 4.84 -7.99
CA GLY A 148 -23.46 4.06 -8.35
C GLY A 148 -24.36 4.73 -9.39
N VAL A 149 -23.84 5.71 -10.13
CA VAL A 149 -24.55 6.43 -11.20
C VAL A 149 -23.97 5.98 -12.55
N PRO A 150 -24.67 5.10 -13.30
CA PRO A 150 -24.25 4.80 -14.66
C PRO A 150 -24.44 6.04 -15.54
N LEU A 151 -23.61 6.20 -16.56
CA LEU A 151 -23.75 7.32 -17.51
C LEU A 151 -24.77 7.05 -18.61
N THR A 152 -25.15 5.79 -18.80
CA THR A 152 -26.14 5.39 -19.80
C THR A 152 -27.07 4.32 -19.23
N ASP A 153 -28.30 4.31 -19.72
CA ASP A 153 -29.28 3.25 -19.47
C ASP A 153 -30.06 2.96 -20.75
N ARG A 154 -31.11 2.13 -20.68
CA ARG A 154 -31.91 1.75 -21.85
C ARG A 154 -32.52 2.94 -22.61
N SER A 155 -32.90 3.99 -21.89
CA SER A 155 -33.57 5.18 -22.40
C SER A 155 -32.59 6.32 -22.71
N HIS A 156 -31.47 6.40 -21.98
CA HIS A 156 -30.46 7.46 -22.09
C HIS A 156 -29.14 6.88 -22.61
N ARG A 157 -28.93 6.95 -23.93
CA ARG A 157 -27.73 6.42 -24.60
C ARG A 157 -26.68 7.47 -24.94
N GLU A 158 -27.06 8.75 -24.90
CA GLU A 158 -26.17 9.86 -25.18
C GLU A 158 -25.65 10.50 -23.89
N VAL A 159 -24.35 10.79 -23.88
CA VAL A 159 -23.66 11.45 -22.78
C VAL A 159 -22.90 12.64 -23.32
N ALA A 160 -23.05 13.79 -22.68
CA ALA A 160 -22.23 14.97 -22.96
C ALA A 160 -21.37 15.30 -21.75
N VAL A 161 -20.10 15.58 -21.98
CA VAL A 161 -19.15 15.98 -20.93
C VAL A 161 -18.82 17.45 -21.12
N VAL A 162 -19.02 18.25 -20.08
CA VAL A 162 -18.87 19.70 -20.14
C VAL A 162 -17.86 20.15 -19.10
N ASN A 163 -16.74 20.71 -19.55
CA ASN A 163 -15.78 21.33 -18.65
C ASN A 163 -16.21 22.76 -18.33
N CYS A 164 -16.62 23.00 -17.09
CA CYS A 164 -17.17 24.28 -16.64
C CYS A 164 -16.09 25.30 -16.24
N SER A 165 -14.80 25.01 -16.45
CA SER A 165 -13.71 25.98 -16.27
C SER A 165 -13.48 26.88 -17.49
N GLU A 166 -14.06 26.55 -18.65
CA GLU A 166 -13.87 27.28 -19.90
C GLU A 166 -14.85 28.45 -20.07
N ALA A 167 -14.64 29.27 -21.12
CA ALA A 167 -15.45 30.45 -21.43
C ALA A 167 -16.94 30.12 -21.66
N LYS A 168 -17.79 31.17 -21.71
CA LYS A 168 -19.26 31.12 -21.80
C LYS A 168 -19.80 29.89 -22.53
N ILE A 169 -20.39 28.96 -21.77
CA ILE A 169 -21.09 27.78 -22.27
C ILE A 169 -22.52 28.19 -22.67
N ASP A 170 -22.95 27.78 -23.86
CA ASP A 170 -24.34 27.92 -24.29
C ASP A 170 -25.18 26.74 -23.79
N TRP A 171 -25.87 26.92 -22.67
CA TRP A 171 -26.67 25.89 -22.02
C TRP A 171 -27.92 25.47 -22.83
N VAL A 172 -28.33 26.24 -23.84
CA VAL A 172 -29.46 25.88 -24.72
C VAL A 172 -29.16 24.59 -25.49
N THR A 173 -27.89 24.32 -25.81
CA THR A 173 -27.46 23.09 -26.49
C THR A 173 -27.69 21.83 -25.63
N TYR A 174 -27.85 21.99 -24.32
CA TYR A 174 -28.02 20.90 -23.37
C TYR A 174 -29.44 20.89 -22.74
N ALA A 175 -30.43 21.48 -23.41
CA ALA A 175 -31.81 21.56 -22.93
C ALA A 175 -32.58 20.23 -22.97
N ASP A 176 -32.09 19.24 -23.73
CA ASP A 176 -32.68 17.91 -23.83
C ASP A 176 -32.45 17.05 -22.58
N ASP A 177 -32.82 15.77 -22.64
CA ASP A 177 -32.75 14.81 -21.55
C ASP A 177 -31.45 13.98 -21.52
N ARG A 178 -30.46 14.28 -22.38
CA ARG A 178 -29.20 13.52 -22.41
C ARG A 178 -28.48 13.62 -21.05
N THR A 179 -27.71 12.60 -20.70
CA THR A 179 -26.92 12.62 -19.45
C THR A 179 -25.78 13.62 -19.59
N LEU A 180 -25.64 14.53 -18.62
CA LEU A 180 -24.53 15.48 -18.57
C LEU A 180 -23.55 15.09 -17.48
N VAL A 181 -22.26 15.12 -17.80
CA VAL A 181 -21.16 15.05 -16.83
C VAL A 181 -20.47 16.40 -16.79
N LEU A 182 -20.62 17.13 -15.69
CA LEU A 182 -20.04 18.45 -15.49
C LEU A 182 -18.75 18.33 -14.68
N LEU A 183 -17.66 18.86 -15.23
CA LEU A 183 -16.38 19.00 -14.55
C LEU A 183 -16.20 20.44 -14.08
N SER A 184 -15.43 20.64 -13.01
CA SER A 184 -15.11 21.99 -12.49
C SER A 184 -16.33 22.85 -12.13
N ALA A 185 -17.47 22.21 -11.81
CA ALA A 185 -18.75 22.91 -11.62
C ALA A 185 -19.03 23.38 -10.19
N VAL A 186 -18.28 22.93 -9.17
CA VAL A 186 -18.62 23.14 -7.74
C VAL A 186 -18.88 24.62 -7.41
N GLY A 187 -17.99 25.52 -7.84
CA GLY A 187 -18.11 26.95 -7.53
C GLY A 187 -19.22 27.67 -8.31
N SER A 188 -19.65 27.13 -9.44
CA SER A 188 -20.62 27.73 -10.37
C SER A 188 -21.94 26.96 -10.47
N ILE A 189 -22.13 25.91 -9.67
CA ILE A 189 -23.24 24.96 -9.83
C ILE A 189 -24.62 25.61 -9.76
N GLY A 190 -24.80 26.65 -8.93
CA GLY A 190 -26.06 27.39 -8.86
C GLY A 190 -26.40 28.10 -10.18
N VAL A 191 -25.44 28.83 -10.74
CA VAL A 191 -25.60 29.54 -12.03
C VAL A 191 -25.82 28.54 -13.17
N ILE A 192 -25.10 27.42 -13.16
CA ILE A 192 -25.25 26.37 -14.17
C ILE A 192 -26.65 25.75 -14.10
N ALA A 193 -27.13 25.43 -12.90
CA ALA A 193 -28.45 24.83 -12.73
C ALA A 193 -29.57 25.79 -13.15
N GLU A 194 -29.49 27.07 -12.77
CA GLU A 194 -30.42 28.11 -13.23
C GLU A 194 -30.43 28.23 -14.76
N ALA A 195 -29.25 28.20 -15.40
CA ALA A 195 -29.14 28.31 -16.85
C ALA A 195 -29.71 27.07 -17.57
N LEU A 196 -29.47 25.86 -17.06
CA LEU A 196 -30.05 24.62 -17.61
C LEU A 196 -31.58 24.60 -17.47
N VAL A 197 -32.12 25.08 -16.34
CA VAL A 197 -33.57 25.20 -16.15
C VAL A 197 -34.16 26.25 -17.10
N ALA A 198 -33.53 27.42 -17.22
CA ALA A 198 -33.94 28.45 -18.16
C ALA A 198 -33.87 28.01 -19.63
N ALA A 199 -32.92 27.12 -19.96
CA ALA A 199 -32.77 26.53 -21.28
C ALA A 199 -33.86 25.50 -21.62
N GLY A 200 -34.58 24.96 -20.63
CA GLY A 200 -35.72 24.07 -20.83
C GLY A 200 -35.70 22.78 -20.01
N ARG A 201 -34.64 22.49 -19.23
CA ARG A 201 -34.65 21.30 -18.36
C ARG A 201 -35.61 21.47 -17.18
N PRO A 202 -36.35 20.43 -16.78
CA PRO A 202 -37.16 20.47 -15.56
C PRO A 202 -36.29 20.77 -14.32
N ALA A 203 -36.76 21.65 -13.43
CA ALA A 203 -36.08 21.90 -12.16
C ALA A 203 -35.97 20.65 -11.27
N GLY A 204 -36.86 19.68 -11.46
CA GLY A 204 -36.83 18.38 -10.78
C GLY A 204 -35.83 17.38 -11.36
N THR A 205 -35.09 17.71 -12.42
CA THR A 205 -34.10 16.80 -13.03
C THR A 205 -33.08 16.36 -11.96
N PRO A 206 -32.88 15.05 -11.75
CA PRO A 206 -31.94 14.54 -10.76
C PRO A 206 -30.49 14.97 -11.01
N VAL A 207 -29.76 15.23 -9.93
CA VAL A 207 -28.35 15.62 -9.93
C VAL A 207 -27.58 14.86 -8.86
N ALA A 208 -26.43 14.30 -9.21
CA ALA A 208 -25.48 13.74 -8.25
C ALA A 208 -24.14 14.49 -8.35
N MET A 209 -23.63 15.01 -7.23
CA MET A 209 -22.29 15.61 -7.14
C MET A 209 -21.41 14.76 -6.24
N THR A 210 -20.32 14.24 -6.76
CA THR A 210 -19.40 13.35 -6.05
C THR A 210 -18.01 13.98 -5.98
N ARG A 211 -17.52 14.22 -4.75
CA ARG A 211 -16.16 14.74 -4.51
C ARG A 211 -15.19 13.61 -4.20
N VAL A 212 -13.91 13.84 -4.54
CA VAL A 212 -12.80 12.88 -4.31
C VAL A 212 -13.16 11.42 -4.66
N GLY A 213 -13.79 11.26 -5.82
CA GLY A 213 -14.36 9.99 -6.26
C GLY A 213 -13.35 8.85 -6.32
N THR A 214 -13.84 7.62 -6.15
CA THR A 214 -13.08 6.36 -6.04
C THR A 214 -12.24 6.20 -4.78
N THR A 215 -12.04 7.26 -4.01
CA THR A 215 -11.32 7.18 -2.74
C THR A 215 -12.25 6.80 -1.59
N THR A 216 -11.70 6.32 -0.49
CA THR A 216 -12.45 6.07 0.75
C THR A 216 -12.90 7.36 1.46
N GLU A 217 -12.55 8.52 0.93
CA GLU A 217 -13.05 9.84 1.35
C GLU A 217 -14.16 10.37 0.43
N GLN A 218 -14.56 9.57 -0.57
CA GLN A 218 -15.64 9.90 -1.50
C GLN A 218 -16.92 10.27 -0.74
N GLU A 219 -17.55 11.36 -1.18
CA GLU A 219 -18.83 11.82 -0.68
C GLU A 219 -19.70 12.24 -1.86
N THR A 220 -20.93 11.73 -1.89
CA THR A 220 -21.91 12.00 -2.94
C THR A 220 -23.15 12.68 -2.37
N VAL A 221 -23.48 13.85 -2.91
CA VAL A 221 -24.74 14.56 -2.68
C VAL A 221 -25.69 14.29 -3.84
N VAL A 222 -26.89 13.82 -3.54
CA VAL A 222 -27.98 13.66 -4.53
C VAL A 222 -29.02 14.75 -4.28
N SER A 223 -29.46 15.40 -5.34
CA SER A 223 -30.41 16.51 -5.31
C SER A 223 -31.14 16.60 -6.66
N THR A 224 -31.73 17.75 -6.95
CA THR A 224 -32.30 18.14 -8.24
C THR A 224 -31.66 19.44 -8.72
N LEU A 225 -31.84 19.79 -10.01
CA LEU A 225 -31.36 21.08 -10.53
C LEU A 225 -31.85 22.27 -9.69
N GLY A 226 -33.10 22.24 -9.23
CA GLY A 226 -33.67 23.32 -8.41
C GLY A 226 -33.06 23.46 -7.01
N CYS A 227 -32.43 22.41 -6.47
CA CYS A 227 -31.98 22.37 -5.07
C CYS A 227 -30.45 22.22 -4.91
N ILE A 228 -29.74 21.76 -5.95
CA ILE A 228 -28.33 21.35 -5.85
C ILE A 228 -27.41 22.44 -5.28
N SER A 229 -27.68 23.72 -5.55
CA SER A 229 -26.85 24.81 -5.01
C SER A 229 -26.93 24.91 -3.48
N ALA A 230 -28.11 24.69 -2.90
CA ALA A 230 -28.30 24.75 -1.46
C ALA A 230 -27.74 23.49 -0.80
N ASP A 231 -28.02 22.33 -1.39
CA ASP A 231 -27.62 21.03 -0.85
C ASP A 231 -26.10 20.82 -0.89
N ALA A 232 -25.45 21.20 -2.00
CA ALA A 232 -23.99 21.14 -2.10
C ALA A 232 -23.30 22.07 -1.08
N ARG A 233 -23.89 23.24 -0.78
CA ARG A 233 -23.40 24.14 0.26
C ARG A 233 -23.61 23.56 1.65
N ALA A 234 -24.78 22.98 1.92
CA ALA A 234 -25.10 22.37 3.22
C ALA A 234 -24.20 21.17 3.52
N ALA A 235 -23.85 20.38 2.50
CA ALA A 235 -22.91 19.27 2.59
C ALA A 235 -21.43 19.72 2.61
N GLY A 236 -21.13 21.00 2.40
CA GLY A 236 -19.76 21.50 2.38
C GLY A 236 -18.93 20.95 1.21
N MET A 237 -19.55 20.75 0.05
CA MET A 237 -18.88 20.20 -1.13
C MET A 237 -17.77 21.14 -1.62
N THR A 238 -16.57 20.58 -1.80
CA THR A 238 -15.40 21.28 -2.30
C THR A 238 -14.83 20.58 -3.55
N PRO A 239 -14.11 21.31 -4.42
CA PRO A 239 -13.33 20.68 -5.49
C PRO A 239 -12.24 19.75 -4.93
N PRO A 240 -11.84 18.71 -5.68
CA PRO A 240 -12.37 18.28 -6.98
C PRO A 240 -13.67 17.46 -6.83
N ALA A 241 -14.63 17.69 -7.72
CA ALA A 241 -15.87 16.92 -7.81
C ALA A 241 -16.36 16.77 -9.26
N VAL A 242 -17.07 15.67 -9.51
CA VAL A 242 -17.78 15.40 -10.78
C VAL A 242 -19.28 15.48 -10.50
N THR A 243 -20.02 16.20 -11.33
CA THR A 243 -21.47 16.32 -11.21
C THR A 243 -22.14 15.63 -12.39
N VAL A 244 -23.09 14.73 -12.14
CA VAL A 244 -23.93 14.10 -13.15
C VAL A 244 -25.33 14.69 -13.08
N VAL A 245 -25.90 15.08 -14.22
CA VAL A 245 -27.26 15.60 -14.35
C VAL A 245 -28.05 14.71 -15.31
N GLY A 246 -29.22 14.24 -14.88
CA GLY A 246 -30.13 13.42 -15.68
C GLY A 246 -30.71 12.24 -14.90
N ASP A 247 -31.72 11.60 -15.48
CA ASP A 247 -32.53 10.55 -14.83
C ASP A 247 -31.73 9.31 -14.42
N VAL A 248 -30.57 9.07 -15.05
CA VAL A 248 -29.65 7.98 -14.68
C VAL A 248 -29.17 8.05 -13.22
N VAL A 249 -29.25 9.22 -12.58
CA VAL A 249 -28.92 9.42 -11.16
C VAL A 249 -29.85 8.62 -10.24
N ASP A 250 -31.10 8.39 -10.63
CA ASP A 250 -32.07 7.64 -9.82
C ASP A 250 -31.63 6.19 -9.56
N LEU A 251 -30.84 5.62 -10.48
CA LEU A 251 -30.31 4.27 -10.35
C LEU A 251 -29.34 4.13 -9.17
N ARG A 252 -28.75 5.23 -8.67
CA ARG A 252 -27.89 5.21 -7.48
C ARG A 252 -28.58 4.64 -6.25
N THR A 253 -29.89 4.82 -6.13
CA THR A 253 -30.67 4.27 -5.01
C THR A 253 -30.50 2.75 -4.87
N THR A 254 -30.25 2.06 -5.99
CA THR A 254 -30.07 0.60 -6.05
C THR A 254 -28.60 0.22 -6.29
N LEU A 255 -27.84 1.03 -7.01
CA LEU A 255 -26.50 0.71 -7.49
C LEU A 255 -25.37 1.33 -6.65
N SER A 256 -25.65 2.06 -5.57
CA SER A 256 -24.62 2.55 -4.66
C SER A 256 -23.97 1.37 -3.94
N TRP A 257 -22.84 0.89 -4.45
CA TRP A 257 -22.12 -0.28 -3.94
C TRP A 257 -20.85 0.10 -3.16
N PHE A 258 -20.23 1.24 -3.49
CA PHE A 258 -18.91 1.63 -2.97
C PHE A 258 -19.00 2.30 -1.60
N GLU A 259 -19.77 3.39 -1.50
CA GLU A 259 -20.01 4.11 -0.22
C GLU A 259 -20.82 3.29 0.79
N THR A 260 -21.42 2.19 0.33
CA THR A 260 -22.17 1.24 1.17
C THR A 260 -21.35 0.05 1.62
N LYS A 261 -20.06 -0.02 1.25
CA LYS A 261 -19.18 -1.08 1.73
C LYS A 261 -19.15 -1.11 3.26
N PRO A 262 -19.03 -2.29 3.90
CA PRO A 262 -19.20 -2.43 5.34
C PRO A 262 -18.26 -1.57 6.19
N LEU A 263 -17.03 -1.36 5.71
CA LEU A 263 -15.98 -0.62 6.41
C LEU A 263 -15.56 0.64 5.65
N PHE A 264 -16.43 1.18 4.78
CA PHE A 264 -16.12 2.34 3.94
C PHE A 264 -15.53 3.51 4.73
N GLY A 265 -14.26 3.84 4.44
CA GLY A 265 -13.52 4.93 5.08
C GLY A 265 -13.07 4.67 6.51
N TRP A 266 -13.24 3.45 7.04
CA TRP A 266 -12.79 3.11 8.38
C TRP A 266 -11.27 3.04 8.43
N ARG A 267 -10.65 3.81 9.31
CA ARG A 267 -9.22 3.69 9.62
C ARG A 267 -9.03 2.52 10.56
N VAL A 268 -8.38 1.46 10.07
CA VAL A 268 -8.18 0.22 10.83
C VAL A 268 -6.72 0.09 11.19
N LEU A 269 -6.42 0.08 12.49
CA LEU A 269 -5.07 -0.18 12.97
C LEU A 269 -4.76 -1.67 12.87
N VAL A 270 -3.64 -2.00 12.23
CA VAL A 270 -3.16 -3.37 12.06
C VAL A 270 -1.81 -3.50 12.77
N PRO A 271 -1.80 -3.98 14.03
CA PRO A 271 -0.56 -4.25 14.75
C PRO A 271 0.09 -5.49 14.14
N ARG A 272 1.25 -5.34 13.52
CA ARG A 272 1.89 -6.43 12.76
C ARG A 272 3.13 -6.99 13.44
N THR A 273 3.34 -8.28 13.22
CA THR A 273 4.66 -8.91 13.22
C THR A 273 5.25 -8.83 11.81
N LYS A 274 6.57 -8.96 11.64
CA LYS A 274 7.32 -8.47 10.47
C LYS A 274 6.83 -8.95 9.08
N GLU A 275 6.06 -10.04 8.96
CA GLU A 275 5.82 -10.75 7.68
C GLU A 275 4.37 -11.17 7.36
N GLN A 276 3.33 -10.73 8.09
CA GLN A 276 1.95 -11.27 7.91
C GLN A 276 0.84 -10.24 7.62
N ALA A 277 1.13 -8.96 7.45
CA ALA A 277 0.08 -7.93 7.34
C ALA A 277 -0.48 -7.71 5.93
N GLY A 278 0.25 -8.09 4.86
CA GLY A 278 -0.13 -7.75 3.49
C GLY A 278 -1.50 -8.30 3.07
N SER A 279 -1.77 -9.58 3.31
CA SER A 279 -3.06 -10.20 2.99
C SER A 279 -4.20 -9.66 3.85
N LEU A 280 -3.95 -9.42 5.14
CA LEU A 280 -4.93 -8.84 6.06
C LEU A 280 -5.32 -7.42 5.66
N SER A 281 -4.33 -6.58 5.34
CA SER A 281 -4.54 -5.21 4.84
C SER A 281 -5.29 -5.21 3.50
N ALA A 282 -4.98 -6.15 2.59
CA ALA A 282 -5.69 -6.29 1.33
C ALA A 282 -7.17 -6.68 1.54
N ALA A 283 -7.45 -7.64 2.40
CA ALA A 283 -8.81 -8.05 2.74
C ALA A 283 -9.62 -6.87 3.35
N LEU A 284 -9.00 -6.10 4.25
CA LEU A 284 -9.62 -4.90 4.83
C LEU A 284 -9.97 -3.85 3.74
N ARG A 285 -9.08 -3.59 2.78
CA ARG A 285 -9.35 -2.68 1.65
C ARG A 285 -10.51 -3.18 0.78
N GLY A 286 -10.64 -4.49 0.61
CA GLY A 286 -11.78 -5.11 -0.08
C GLY A 286 -13.13 -4.63 0.46
N TYR A 287 -13.25 -4.53 1.80
CA TYR A 287 -14.42 -4.00 2.51
C TYR A 287 -14.46 -2.47 2.67
N GLY A 288 -13.55 -1.74 2.02
CA GLY A 288 -13.54 -0.27 1.98
C GLY A 288 -12.77 0.40 3.13
N ALA A 289 -12.02 -0.35 3.92
CA ALA A 289 -11.22 0.18 5.01
C ALA A 289 -9.87 0.76 4.55
N VAL A 290 -9.29 1.60 5.38
CA VAL A 290 -7.95 2.18 5.25
C VAL A 290 -7.04 1.57 6.35
N PRO A 291 -6.30 0.49 6.05
CA PRO A 291 -5.43 -0.14 7.03
C PRO A 291 -4.17 0.70 7.28
N GLU A 292 -3.83 0.90 8.55
CA GLU A 292 -2.57 1.51 8.99
C GLU A 292 -1.76 0.48 9.80
N GLU A 293 -0.65 0.07 9.23
CA GLU A 293 0.20 -0.98 9.81
C GLU A 293 1.19 -0.42 10.82
N VAL A 294 1.18 -0.96 12.05
CA VAL A 294 2.13 -0.59 13.10
C VAL A 294 2.96 -1.82 13.48
N PRO A 295 4.28 -1.83 13.21
CA PRO A 295 5.17 -2.87 13.71
C PRO A 295 5.13 -2.92 15.23
N THR A 296 4.91 -4.11 15.80
CA THR A 296 4.89 -4.32 17.25
C THR A 296 6.15 -5.00 17.78
N ILE A 297 6.94 -5.58 16.88
CA ILE A 297 8.23 -6.21 17.17
C ILE A 297 9.30 -5.67 16.23
N SER A 298 10.55 -5.59 16.70
CA SER A 298 11.75 -5.36 15.90
C SER A 298 12.71 -6.54 16.05
N VAL A 299 13.46 -6.80 14.98
CA VAL A 299 14.56 -7.77 14.99
C VAL A 299 15.83 -6.96 15.08
N GLU A 300 16.52 -7.08 16.20
CA GLU A 300 17.76 -6.35 16.47
C GLU A 300 18.98 -7.29 16.45
N PRO A 301 20.18 -6.77 16.19
CA PRO A 301 21.41 -7.53 16.35
C PRO A 301 21.54 -8.11 17.77
N PRO A 302 22.27 -9.23 17.94
CA PRO A 302 22.54 -9.81 19.23
C PRO A 302 23.33 -8.83 20.11
N ARG A 303 23.16 -8.92 21.44
CA ARG A 303 23.91 -8.05 22.38
C ARG A 303 25.41 -8.27 22.26
N ASN A 304 25.81 -9.52 22.04
CA ASN A 304 27.20 -9.90 21.86
C ASN A 304 27.40 -10.46 20.45
N PRO A 305 28.00 -9.71 19.51
CA PRO A 305 28.26 -10.19 18.15
C PRO A 305 29.37 -11.26 18.11
N GLN A 306 30.21 -11.36 19.14
CA GLN A 306 31.40 -12.22 19.14
C GLN A 306 31.06 -13.71 19.02
N GLN A 307 29.90 -14.14 19.54
CA GLN A 307 29.46 -15.53 19.42
C GLN A 307 29.18 -15.89 17.96
N MET A 308 28.50 -15.00 17.24
CA MET A 308 28.25 -15.14 15.82
C MET A 308 29.56 -15.10 15.05
N ASP A 309 30.42 -14.11 15.29
CA ASP A 309 31.71 -13.99 14.60
C ASP A 309 32.59 -15.25 14.81
N LYS A 310 32.60 -15.83 16.02
CA LYS A 310 33.30 -17.08 16.33
C LYS A 310 32.71 -18.27 15.56
N ALA A 311 31.38 -18.37 15.50
CA ALA A 311 30.71 -19.46 14.79
C ALA A 311 30.91 -19.35 13.27
N ILE A 312 30.85 -18.15 12.69
CA ILE A 312 31.12 -17.96 11.25
C ILE A 312 32.56 -18.35 10.90
N ARG A 313 33.54 -17.97 11.73
CA ARG A 313 34.93 -18.43 11.56
C ARG A 313 35.04 -19.95 11.71
N GLY A 314 34.38 -20.52 12.72
CA GLY A 314 34.33 -21.97 12.91
C GLY A 314 33.76 -22.72 11.70
N LEU A 315 32.73 -22.16 11.06
CA LEU A 315 32.14 -22.68 9.84
C LEU A 315 33.17 -22.70 8.70
N VAL A 316 33.86 -21.58 8.46
CA VAL A 316 34.89 -21.50 7.41
C VAL A 316 36.09 -22.41 7.68
N GLU A 317 36.43 -22.62 8.96
CA GLU A 317 37.49 -23.53 9.39
C GLU A 317 37.08 -25.01 9.37
N GLY A 318 35.83 -25.33 9.01
CA GLY A 318 35.34 -26.71 8.95
C GLY A 318 35.07 -27.35 10.31
N ARG A 319 34.62 -26.56 11.30
CA ARG A 319 34.30 -27.05 12.66
C ARG A 319 32.88 -27.58 12.83
N TYR A 320 32.04 -27.47 11.81
CA TYR A 320 30.64 -27.91 11.86
C TYR A 320 30.38 -28.90 10.75
N GLU A 321 29.57 -29.90 11.05
CA GLU A 321 28.96 -30.80 10.06
C GLU A 321 27.62 -30.23 9.59
N TRP A 322 26.89 -29.59 10.50
CA TRP A 322 25.56 -29.06 10.25
C TRP A 322 25.42 -27.59 10.62
N ILE A 323 24.55 -26.90 9.89
CA ILE A 323 23.91 -25.67 10.33
C ILE A 323 22.39 -25.81 10.26
N ALA A 324 21.70 -25.38 11.31
CA ALA A 324 20.24 -25.44 11.39
C ALA A 324 19.61 -24.05 11.45
N PHE A 325 18.83 -23.71 10.42
CA PHE A 325 18.05 -22.49 10.39
C PHE A 325 16.62 -22.74 10.83
N THR A 326 16.28 -22.20 11.99
CA THR A 326 14.93 -22.30 12.56
C THR A 326 14.01 -21.15 12.15
N SER A 327 14.55 -20.13 11.47
CA SER A 327 13.76 -19.00 10.95
C SER A 327 14.46 -18.27 9.80
N VAL A 328 13.68 -17.58 8.97
CA VAL A 328 14.18 -16.67 7.92
C VAL A 328 15.08 -15.57 8.50
N ASN A 329 14.83 -15.12 9.74
CA ASN A 329 15.66 -14.11 10.39
C ASN A 329 17.04 -14.64 10.76
N ALA A 330 17.17 -15.92 11.12
CA ALA A 330 18.47 -16.55 11.35
C ALA A 330 19.27 -16.62 10.05
N VAL A 331 18.62 -16.99 8.93
CA VAL A 331 19.25 -16.97 7.59
C VAL A 331 19.78 -15.59 7.25
N ARG A 332 18.96 -14.54 7.46
CA ARG A 332 19.37 -13.16 7.20
C ARG A 332 20.54 -12.73 8.09
N ALA A 333 20.50 -13.03 9.39
CA ALA A 333 21.56 -12.65 10.33
C ALA A 333 22.92 -13.28 9.97
N VAL A 334 22.92 -14.56 9.55
CA VAL A 334 24.13 -15.24 9.09
C VAL A 334 24.59 -14.67 7.75
N ARG A 335 23.67 -14.40 6.81
CA ARG A 335 24.00 -13.80 5.51
C ARG A 335 24.62 -12.41 5.64
N GLU A 336 24.06 -11.53 6.47
CA GLU A 336 24.61 -10.19 6.74
C GLU A 336 26.06 -10.27 7.24
N LYS A 337 26.38 -11.28 8.07
CA LYS A 337 27.75 -11.53 8.55
C LYS A 337 28.67 -12.09 7.47
N PHE A 338 28.18 -12.95 6.60
CA PHE A 338 28.95 -13.42 5.44
C PHE A 338 29.32 -12.26 4.53
N ASP A 339 28.36 -11.39 4.20
CA ASP A 339 28.59 -10.21 3.38
C ASP A 339 29.61 -9.26 4.02
N GLU A 340 29.54 -9.05 5.35
CA GLU A 340 30.52 -8.26 6.12
C GLU A 340 31.95 -8.81 6.00
N TYR A 341 32.10 -10.14 6.01
CA TYR A 341 33.40 -10.80 5.87
C TYR A 341 33.83 -11.05 4.41
N GLY A 342 33.02 -10.64 3.43
CA GLY A 342 33.29 -10.91 2.01
C GLY A 342 33.24 -12.40 1.65
N LEU A 343 32.48 -13.18 2.43
CA LEU A 343 32.20 -14.59 2.17
C LEU A 343 30.98 -14.74 1.28
N ASP A 344 30.86 -15.90 0.62
CA ASP A 344 29.68 -16.24 -0.17
C ASP A 344 29.26 -17.69 0.06
N ALA A 345 28.27 -18.15 -0.70
CA ALA A 345 27.70 -19.50 -0.59
C ALA A 345 28.76 -20.63 -0.68
N ARG A 346 29.92 -20.39 -1.32
CA ARG A 346 30.99 -21.40 -1.41
C ARG A 346 31.59 -21.76 -0.06
N ALA A 347 31.48 -20.89 0.94
CA ALA A 347 31.95 -21.17 2.30
C ALA A 347 31.10 -22.24 3.03
N PHE A 348 29.93 -22.63 2.51
CA PHE A 348 29.14 -23.77 3.01
C PHE A 348 29.61 -25.12 2.44
N SER A 349 30.67 -25.17 1.62
CA SER A 349 31.16 -26.41 1.03
C SER A 349 31.47 -27.46 2.10
N GLY A 350 30.81 -28.62 2.04
CA GLY A 350 30.98 -29.73 2.99
C GLY A 350 30.10 -29.63 4.25
N LEU A 351 29.29 -28.58 4.38
CA LEU A 351 28.35 -28.40 5.48
C LEU A 351 26.93 -28.81 5.06
N LYS A 352 26.26 -29.62 5.87
CA LYS A 352 24.85 -29.97 5.69
C LYS A 352 23.95 -28.86 6.27
N ILE A 353 22.87 -28.53 5.57
CA ILE A 353 21.98 -27.42 5.91
C ILE A 353 20.59 -27.95 6.27
N ALA A 354 20.11 -27.63 7.47
CA ALA A 354 18.77 -27.94 7.91
C ALA A 354 17.88 -26.68 7.98
N ALA A 355 16.61 -26.82 7.62
CA ALA A 355 15.62 -25.74 7.69
C ALA A 355 14.31 -26.23 8.33
N VAL A 356 13.77 -25.47 9.28
CA VAL A 356 12.51 -25.85 9.98
C VAL A 356 11.26 -25.84 9.09
N GLY A 357 11.29 -25.14 7.95
CA GLY A 357 10.20 -25.27 6.97
C GLY A 357 10.32 -24.40 5.74
N ASP A 358 9.31 -24.51 4.87
CA ASP A 358 9.34 -24.02 3.47
C ASP A 358 9.80 -22.58 3.29
N LYS A 359 9.34 -21.65 4.16
CA LYS A 359 9.76 -20.24 4.06
C LYS A 359 11.25 -20.05 4.36
N THR A 360 11.76 -20.78 5.33
CA THR A 360 13.18 -20.75 5.69
C THR A 360 14.02 -21.41 4.59
N ALA A 361 13.54 -22.53 4.03
CA ALA A 361 14.17 -23.20 2.90
C ALA A 361 14.22 -22.30 1.65
N ALA A 362 13.13 -21.60 1.33
CA ALA A 362 13.08 -20.66 0.22
C ALA A 362 14.04 -19.47 0.42
N ALA A 363 14.22 -19.01 1.66
CA ALA A 363 15.20 -17.96 1.97
C ALA A 363 16.66 -18.43 1.80
N ILE A 364 16.93 -19.70 2.12
CA ILE A 364 18.22 -20.37 1.87
C ILE A 364 18.45 -20.51 0.35
N GLU A 365 17.43 -20.93 -0.40
CA GLU A 365 17.47 -21.07 -1.85
C GLU A 365 17.70 -19.73 -2.56
N ALA A 366 17.06 -18.66 -2.10
CA ALA A 366 17.31 -17.30 -2.60
C ALA A 366 18.73 -16.78 -2.33
N TRP A 367 19.46 -17.43 -1.41
CA TRP A 367 20.88 -17.19 -1.18
C TRP A 367 21.80 -18.06 -2.06
N GLY A 368 21.23 -19.00 -2.83
CA GLY A 368 21.97 -19.93 -3.68
C GLY A 368 22.41 -21.22 -2.98
N LEU A 369 21.79 -21.55 -1.85
CA LEU A 369 22.04 -22.76 -1.06
C LEU A 369 20.84 -23.71 -1.12
N ARG A 370 21.03 -24.99 -0.80
CA ARG A 370 19.93 -25.96 -0.71
C ARG A 370 19.93 -26.57 0.69
N ALA A 371 18.75 -26.68 1.30
CA ALA A 371 18.59 -27.42 2.54
C ALA A 371 18.63 -28.94 2.25
N ASP A 372 19.48 -29.65 2.97
CA ASP A 372 19.59 -31.12 2.95
C ASP A 372 18.50 -31.77 3.81
N LEU A 373 18.08 -31.09 4.88
CA LEU A 373 17.02 -31.56 5.78
C LEU A 373 15.94 -30.49 5.95
N ILE A 374 14.71 -30.88 5.65
CA ILE A 374 13.48 -30.14 5.97
C ILE A 374 12.54 -31.16 6.62
N PRO A 375 11.88 -30.84 7.75
CA PRO A 375 11.02 -31.81 8.40
C PRO A 375 9.90 -32.27 7.47
N SER A 376 9.67 -33.58 7.42
CA SER A 376 8.63 -34.25 6.65
C SER A 376 7.24 -34.08 7.27
N GLY A 377 7.19 -33.93 8.59
CA GLY A 377 5.97 -33.74 9.39
C GLY A 377 5.76 -32.30 9.82
N GLU A 378 5.77 -32.08 11.15
CA GLU A 378 5.54 -30.76 11.72
C GLU A 378 6.66 -29.79 11.34
N GLN A 379 6.31 -28.66 10.71
CA GLN A 379 7.26 -27.61 10.32
C GLN A 379 7.72 -26.78 11.54
N SER A 380 8.33 -27.44 12.51
CA SER A 380 8.78 -26.87 13.78
C SER A 380 10.13 -27.44 14.22
N ALA A 381 10.72 -26.84 15.26
CA ALA A 381 11.96 -27.33 15.85
C ALA A 381 11.85 -28.79 16.35
N ARG A 382 10.63 -29.21 16.74
CA ARG A 382 10.36 -30.59 17.16
C ARG A 382 10.32 -31.54 15.97
N GLY A 383 9.59 -31.19 14.90
CA GLY A 383 9.56 -32.02 13.70
C GLY A 383 10.93 -32.11 13.02
N LEU A 384 11.72 -31.03 13.06
CA LEU A 384 13.09 -31.07 12.55
C LEU A 384 13.98 -32.04 13.34
N LEU A 385 13.79 -32.12 14.67
CA LEU A 385 14.49 -33.08 15.53
C LEU A 385 14.05 -34.53 15.26
N GLU A 386 12.76 -34.77 15.02
CA GLU A 386 12.22 -36.11 14.71
C GLU A 386 12.86 -36.73 13.47
N ASP A 387 13.21 -35.92 12.47
CA ASP A 387 13.87 -36.34 11.23
C ASP A 387 15.40 -36.18 11.27
N TRP A 388 15.97 -35.70 12.37
CA TRP A 388 17.41 -35.46 12.48
C TRP A 388 18.17 -36.77 12.69
N PRO A 389 19.22 -37.08 11.91
CA PRO A 389 19.97 -38.32 12.06
C PRO A 389 20.77 -38.33 13.37
N PRO A 390 20.83 -39.46 14.11
CA PRO A 390 21.76 -39.60 15.22
C PRO A 390 23.20 -39.45 14.72
N TYR A 391 24.09 -38.91 15.56
CA TYR A 391 25.51 -38.84 15.23
C TYR A 391 26.08 -40.25 15.06
N ASP A 392 26.84 -40.46 13.99
CA ASP A 392 27.55 -41.70 13.70
C ASP A 392 29.04 -41.39 13.51
N ASP A 393 29.90 -41.90 14.40
CA ASP A 393 31.34 -41.61 14.41
C ASP A 393 32.13 -42.22 13.23
N VAL A 394 31.48 -43.08 12.44
CA VAL A 394 32.03 -43.64 11.20
C VAL A 394 31.62 -42.81 9.99
N LEU A 395 30.39 -42.30 9.97
CA LEU A 395 29.82 -41.57 8.84
C LEU A 395 30.01 -40.05 8.91
N ASP A 396 30.04 -39.49 10.12
CA ASP A 396 30.12 -38.05 10.37
C ASP A 396 31.51 -37.68 10.90
N PRO A 397 32.38 -37.06 10.07
CA PRO A 397 33.74 -36.72 10.48
C PRO A 397 33.80 -35.61 11.54
N ILE A 398 32.69 -34.89 11.74
CA ILE A 398 32.55 -33.76 12.64
C ILE A 398 31.25 -33.95 13.44
N ASN A 399 31.30 -33.84 14.76
CA ASN A 399 30.15 -34.06 15.64
C ASN A 399 29.42 -32.77 16.04
N ARG A 400 29.55 -31.67 15.27
CA ARG A 400 29.12 -30.32 15.68
C ARG A 400 28.05 -29.71 14.81
N VAL A 401 27.07 -29.08 15.45
CA VAL A 401 25.96 -28.35 14.84
C VAL A 401 26.03 -26.87 15.21
N PHE A 402 26.08 -26.00 14.21
CA PHE A 402 25.90 -24.55 14.39
C PHE A 402 24.40 -24.21 14.37
N LEU A 403 23.90 -23.66 15.47
CA LEU A 403 22.48 -23.37 15.62
C LEU A 403 22.24 -21.87 15.87
N PRO A 404 22.08 -21.05 14.80
CA PRO A 404 21.73 -19.64 14.93
C PRO A 404 20.24 -19.45 15.30
N ARG A 405 19.95 -18.89 16.47
CA ARG A 405 18.58 -18.73 17.01
C ARG A 405 18.23 -17.31 17.46
N ALA A 406 16.95 -17.09 17.76
CA ALA A 406 16.51 -15.92 18.53
C ALA A 406 16.95 -16.03 20.01
N ASP A 407 17.10 -14.89 20.69
CA ASP A 407 17.37 -14.82 22.13
C ASP A 407 16.29 -15.43 23.04
N ILE A 408 15.09 -15.63 22.50
CA ILE A 408 13.92 -16.18 23.22
C ILE A 408 13.48 -17.56 22.68
N ALA A 409 14.35 -18.28 22.00
CA ALA A 409 14.01 -19.57 21.40
C ALA A 409 13.98 -20.71 22.44
N THR A 410 13.05 -21.66 22.28
CA THR A 410 12.92 -22.83 23.14
C THR A 410 14.13 -23.77 23.05
N GLU A 411 14.50 -24.39 24.16
CA GLU A 411 15.68 -25.26 24.27
C GLU A 411 15.48 -26.67 23.67
N THR A 412 14.25 -27.00 23.23
CA THR A 412 13.85 -28.33 22.75
C THR A 412 14.81 -28.92 21.70
N LEU A 413 15.23 -28.12 20.72
CA LEU A 413 16.13 -28.61 19.66
C LEU A 413 17.55 -28.80 20.15
N VAL A 414 18.04 -27.93 21.06
CA VAL A 414 19.39 -28.08 21.62
C VAL A 414 19.48 -29.36 22.44
N ALA A 415 18.52 -29.57 23.35
CA ALA A 415 18.47 -30.76 24.19
C ALA A 415 18.34 -32.05 23.36
N GLY A 416 17.44 -32.06 22.37
CA GLY A 416 17.25 -33.22 21.52
C GLY A 416 18.46 -33.57 20.65
N LEU A 417 19.15 -32.57 20.10
CA LEU A 417 20.38 -32.83 19.33
C LEU A 417 21.48 -33.41 20.22
N GLN A 418 21.58 -32.96 21.47
CA GLN A 418 22.51 -33.52 22.45
C GLN A 418 22.15 -34.97 22.84
N GLU A 419 20.86 -35.31 22.90
CA GLU A 419 20.41 -36.70 23.09
C GLU A 419 20.73 -37.61 21.89
N LEU A 420 20.91 -37.01 20.71
CA LEU A 420 21.37 -37.67 19.49
C LEU A 420 22.91 -37.65 19.35
N ASP A 421 23.63 -37.36 20.43
CA ASP A 421 25.10 -37.29 20.53
C ASP A 421 25.79 -36.18 19.70
N TRP A 422 25.03 -35.16 19.27
CA TRP A 422 25.60 -33.97 18.61
C TRP A 422 26.06 -32.90 19.62
N GLU A 423 27.22 -32.29 19.38
CA GLU A 423 27.64 -31.06 20.04
C GLU A 423 26.97 -29.84 19.40
N VAL A 424 26.22 -29.06 20.17
CA VAL A 424 25.48 -27.89 19.65
C VAL A 424 26.15 -26.59 20.08
N ASP A 425 26.62 -25.81 19.11
CA ASP A 425 26.96 -24.40 19.33
C ASP A 425 25.70 -23.55 19.12
N ASP A 426 24.98 -23.34 20.22
CA ASP A 426 23.81 -22.47 20.29
C ASP A 426 24.21 -20.99 20.30
N VAL A 427 23.91 -20.30 19.20
CA VAL A 427 24.31 -18.91 19.00
C VAL A 427 23.09 -18.02 18.88
N THR A 428 23.04 -16.98 19.72
CA THR A 428 22.05 -15.92 19.56
C THR A 428 22.38 -15.10 18.30
N ALA A 429 21.63 -15.33 17.24
CA ALA A 429 21.80 -14.68 15.95
C ALA A 429 21.11 -13.32 15.86
N TYR A 430 20.00 -13.17 16.57
CA TYR A 430 19.24 -11.93 16.63
C TYR A 430 18.40 -11.87 17.90
N ARG A 431 17.87 -10.68 18.20
CA ARG A 431 16.95 -10.45 19.31
C ARG A 431 15.59 -10.04 18.81
N THR A 432 14.55 -10.56 19.45
CA THR A 432 13.19 -10.09 19.20
C THR A 432 12.80 -9.11 20.30
N VAL A 433 12.80 -7.82 19.99
CA VAL A 433 12.43 -6.77 20.94
C VAL A 433 11.09 -6.14 20.55
N ARG A 434 10.49 -5.37 21.46
CA ARG A 434 9.37 -4.51 21.10
C ARG A 434 9.83 -3.49 20.07
N ALA A 435 9.00 -3.24 19.06
CA ALA A 435 9.30 -2.20 18.09
C ALA A 435 9.44 -0.84 18.76
N THR A 436 10.19 0.05 18.13
CA THR A 436 10.19 1.47 18.49
C THR A 436 8.74 1.99 18.44
N PRO A 437 8.33 2.83 19.41
CA PRO A 437 7.01 3.45 19.38
C PRO A 437 6.71 4.08 18.02
N PRO A 438 5.48 3.95 17.49
CA PRO A 438 5.13 4.58 16.23
C PRO A 438 5.23 6.11 16.35
N PRO A 439 5.25 6.84 15.20
CA PRO A 439 5.33 8.30 15.19
C PRO A 439 4.28 8.94 16.11
N ALA A 440 4.62 10.10 16.68
CA ALA A 440 3.72 10.81 17.61
C ALA A 440 2.29 11.00 17.06
N PRO A 441 2.06 11.37 15.78
CA PRO A 441 0.72 11.49 15.23
C PRO A 441 -0.10 10.19 15.31
N THR A 442 0.50 9.04 15.00
CA THR A 442 -0.17 7.73 15.08
C THR A 442 -0.49 7.38 16.54
N ARG A 443 0.43 7.60 17.49
CA ARG A 443 0.18 7.35 18.92
C ARG A 443 -0.97 8.21 19.45
N GLU A 444 -0.99 9.48 19.09
CA GLU A 444 -2.08 10.37 19.50
C GLU A 444 -3.40 9.99 18.82
N ALA A 445 -3.38 9.54 17.57
CA ALA A 445 -4.57 8.99 16.90
C ALA A 445 -5.14 7.74 17.63
N ILE A 446 -4.28 6.84 18.11
CA ILE A 446 -4.68 5.67 18.91
C ILE A 446 -5.37 6.10 20.21
N LYS A 447 -4.77 7.03 20.96
CA LYS A 447 -5.28 7.48 22.26
C LYS A 447 -6.54 8.36 22.15
N THR A 448 -6.67 9.13 21.07
CA THR A 448 -7.77 10.11 20.91
C THR A 448 -8.99 9.56 20.17
N GLY A 449 -8.95 8.28 19.75
CA GLY A 449 -10.06 7.59 19.08
C GLY A 449 -10.20 7.98 17.61
N ARG A 450 -9.09 8.24 16.92
CA ARG A 450 -9.07 8.56 15.48
C ARG A 450 -8.98 7.31 14.59
N PHE A 451 -8.78 6.14 15.19
CA PHE A 451 -8.95 4.84 14.54
C PHE A 451 -10.35 4.33 14.82
N ASP A 452 -10.98 3.81 13.77
CA ASP A 452 -12.32 3.25 13.83
C ASP A 452 -12.31 1.84 14.40
N ALA A 453 -11.26 1.06 14.08
CA ALA A 453 -11.05 -0.26 14.64
C ALA A 453 -9.56 -0.61 14.84
N VAL A 454 -9.30 -1.61 15.68
CA VAL A 454 -8.01 -2.31 15.81
C VAL A 454 -8.24 -3.80 15.64
N VAL A 455 -7.39 -4.45 14.84
CA VAL A 455 -7.48 -5.89 14.58
C VAL A 455 -6.30 -6.61 15.22
N PHE A 456 -6.54 -7.45 16.24
CA PHE A 456 -5.49 -8.22 16.90
C PHE A 456 -5.49 -9.68 16.47
N THR A 457 -4.37 -10.09 15.87
CA THR A 457 -4.16 -11.47 15.39
C THR A 457 -3.47 -12.39 16.41
N SER A 458 -3.07 -11.86 17.57
CA SER A 458 -2.48 -12.67 18.65
C SER A 458 -2.39 -11.90 19.98
N SER A 459 -2.33 -12.63 21.09
CA SER A 459 -2.07 -12.04 22.42
C SER A 459 -0.79 -11.21 22.47
N SER A 460 0.26 -11.56 21.73
CA SER A 460 1.52 -10.81 21.71
C SER A 460 1.34 -9.43 21.06
N THR A 461 0.55 -9.33 19.99
CA THR A 461 0.24 -8.04 19.34
C THR A 461 -0.51 -7.09 20.26
N VAL A 462 -1.41 -7.60 21.11
CA VAL A 462 -2.11 -6.81 22.15
C VAL A 462 -1.10 -6.22 23.14
N ARG A 463 -0.30 -7.08 23.78
CA ARG A 463 0.67 -6.66 24.81
C ARG A 463 1.67 -5.65 24.26
N ASN A 464 2.19 -5.91 23.07
CA ASN A 464 3.22 -5.07 22.47
C ASN A 464 2.64 -3.74 22.00
N LEU A 465 1.48 -3.71 21.34
CA LEU A 465 0.86 -2.45 20.94
C LEU A 465 0.58 -1.56 22.16
N VAL A 466 -0.06 -2.12 23.21
CA VAL A 466 -0.34 -1.37 24.44
C VAL A 466 0.95 -0.86 25.09
N GLY A 467 2.01 -1.68 25.07
CA GLY A 467 3.31 -1.31 25.62
C GLY A 467 4.03 -0.19 24.87
N ILE A 468 3.89 -0.09 23.54
CA ILE A 468 4.64 0.89 22.72
C ILE A 468 3.83 2.14 22.34
N ALA A 469 2.51 2.00 22.21
CA ALA A 469 1.62 3.06 21.73
C ALA A 469 0.58 3.51 22.78
N GLY A 470 0.38 2.74 23.84
CA GLY A 470 -0.69 2.94 24.82
C GLY A 470 -1.99 2.24 24.42
N LYS A 471 -3.01 2.37 25.28
CA LYS A 471 -4.32 1.74 25.06
C LYS A 471 -5.07 2.48 23.95
N PRO A 472 -5.69 1.76 23.00
CA PRO A 472 -6.69 2.34 22.11
C PRO A 472 -7.81 3.02 22.90
N HIS A 473 -8.35 4.10 22.34
CA HIS A 473 -9.48 4.82 22.93
C HIS A 473 -10.74 3.93 23.01
N ALA A 474 -11.59 4.16 24.02
CA ALA A 474 -12.78 3.33 24.28
C ALA A 474 -13.85 3.35 23.17
N SER A 475 -13.78 4.33 22.25
CA SER A 475 -14.66 4.41 21.07
C SER A 475 -14.16 3.58 19.89
N THR A 476 -12.90 3.15 19.91
CA THR A 476 -12.31 2.33 18.84
C THR A 476 -12.78 0.89 18.99
N ILE A 477 -13.27 0.31 17.89
CA ILE A 477 -13.76 -1.08 17.86
C ILE A 477 -12.58 -2.05 17.98
N ILE A 478 -12.64 -3.00 18.91
CA ILE A 478 -11.58 -4.00 19.07
C ILE A 478 -12.04 -5.34 18.51
N ALA A 479 -11.38 -5.79 17.44
CA ALA A 479 -11.58 -7.09 16.83
C ALA A 479 -10.41 -8.03 17.16
N VAL A 480 -10.71 -9.27 17.58
CA VAL A 480 -9.71 -10.25 17.98
C VAL A 480 -9.91 -11.60 17.31
N ILE A 481 -8.80 -12.26 16.94
CA ILE A 481 -8.80 -13.52 16.18
C ILE A 481 -9.35 -14.74 16.94
N GLY A 482 -9.46 -14.66 18.27
CA GLY A 482 -9.91 -15.81 19.07
C GLY A 482 -9.86 -15.59 20.58
N PRO A 483 -10.34 -16.57 21.37
CA PRO A 483 -10.61 -16.40 22.80
C PRO A 483 -9.38 -16.07 23.66
N ALA A 484 -8.21 -16.65 23.34
CA ALA A 484 -6.97 -16.35 24.07
C ALA A 484 -6.52 -14.90 23.91
N THR A 485 -6.69 -14.36 22.68
CA THR A 485 -6.41 -12.95 22.38
C THR A 485 -7.44 -12.05 23.05
N ALA A 486 -8.71 -12.44 23.07
CA ALA A 486 -9.79 -11.74 23.77
C ALA A 486 -9.47 -11.57 25.27
N LYS A 487 -9.16 -12.68 25.95
CA LYS A 487 -8.75 -12.66 27.36
C LYS A 487 -7.55 -11.74 27.61
N THR A 488 -6.56 -11.77 26.72
CA THR A 488 -5.38 -10.89 26.85
C THR A 488 -5.77 -9.42 26.67
N ALA A 489 -6.69 -9.10 25.76
CA ALA A 489 -7.19 -7.74 25.55
C ALA A 489 -7.92 -7.22 26.79
N GLU A 490 -8.78 -8.05 27.38
CA GLU A 490 -9.51 -7.75 28.62
C GLU A 490 -8.57 -7.53 29.82
N GLU A 491 -7.54 -8.38 29.98
CA GLU A 491 -6.48 -8.21 30.99
C GLU A 491 -5.75 -6.85 30.87
N HIS A 492 -5.66 -6.30 29.65
CA HIS A 492 -5.09 -4.98 29.39
C HIS A 492 -6.14 -3.85 29.47
N GLY A 493 -7.38 -4.17 29.83
CA GLY A 493 -8.49 -3.22 29.99
C GLY A 493 -9.08 -2.75 28.67
N LEU A 494 -9.02 -3.56 27.61
CA LEU A 494 -9.68 -3.32 26.34
C LEU A 494 -11.03 -4.04 26.29
N ARG A 495 -12.06 -3.38 25.76
CA ARG A 495 -13.36 -4.01 25.48
C ARG A 495 -13.26 -4.75 24.14
N VAL A 496 -13.57 -6.04 24.11
CA VAL A 496 -13.65 -6.79 22.85
C VAL A 496 -15.04 -6.59 22.25
N ASP A 497 -15.09 -6.04 21.03
CA ASP A 497 -16.35 -5.78 20.31
C ASP A 497 -16.64 -6.88 19.28
N VAL A 498 -15.60 -7.45 18.69
CA VAL A 498 -15.69 -8.47 17.63
C VAL A 498 -14.75 -9.63 17.96
N LEU A 499 -15.30 -10.85 17.95
CA LEU A 499 -14.56 -12.10 18.12
C LEU A 499 -14.75 -12.95 16.86
N ALA A 500 -13.65 -13.32 16.21
CA ALA A 500 -13.70 -14.20 15.05
C ALA A 500 -14.18 -15.61 15.44
N ALA A 501 -14.95 -16.25 14.55
CA ALA A 501 -15.47 -17.60 14.78
C ALA A 501 -14.38 -18.69 14.73
N SER A 502 -13.28 -18.44 14.02
CA SER A 502 -12.11 -19.31 13.97
C SER A 502 -10.83 -18.49 13.86
N PRO A 503 -9.67 -19.03 14.25
CA PRO A 503 -8.42 -18.28 14.33
C PRO A 503 -7.76 -18.08 12.96
N SER A 504 -8.44 -17.36 12.07
CA SER A 504 -7.96 -16.98 10.73
C SER A 504 -8.02 -15.46 10.56
N ALA A 505 -7.02 -14.89 9.86
CA ALA A 505 -6.98 -13.47 9.52
C ALA A 505 -8.16 -13.07 8.63
N GLU A 506 -8.54 -13.92 7.68
CA GLU A 506 -9.67 -13.67 6.78
C GLU A 506 -10.99 -13.64 7.55
N VAL A 507 -11.23 -14.67 8.37
CA VAL A 507 -12.44 -14.77 9.21
C VAL A 507 -12.55 -13.62 10.21
N LEU A 508 -11.42 -13.11 10.69
CA LEU A 508 -11.39 -11.92 11.56
C LEU A 508 -11.79 -10.65 10.81
N VAL A 509 -11.36 -10.48 9.55
CA VAL A 509 -11.76 -9.34 8.72
C VAL A 509 -13.24 -9.42 8.38
N ASP A 510 -13.73 -10.60 8.00
CA ASP A 510 -15.14 -10.83 7.70
C ASP A 510 -16.01 -10.51 8.93
N ALA A 511 -15.62 -10.98 10.12
CA ALA A 511 -16.33 -10.66 11.36
C ALA A 511 -16.36 -9.15 11.66
N LEU A 512 -15.28 -8.41 11.37
CA LEU A 512 -15.26 -6.95 11.51
C LEU A 512 -16.15 -6.29 10.45
N ALA A 513 -16.15 -6.78 9.22
CA ALA A 513 -17.01 -6.28 8.15
C ALA A 513 -18.50 -6.50 8.49
N ASP A 514 -18.87 -7.67 8.98
CA ASP A 514 -20.23 -7.98 9.44
C ASP A 514 -20.68 -7.02 10.55
N PHE A 515 -19.78 -6.75 11.51
CA PHE A 515 -20.03 -5.75 12.54
C PHE A 515 -20.26 -4.35 11.95
N GLY A 516 -19.44 -3.92 10.99
CA GLY A 516 -19.59 -2.66 10.27
C GLY A 516 -20.92 -2.56 9.51
N ALA A 517 -21.30 -3.63 8.82
CA ALA A 517 -22.56 -3.72 8.07
C ALA A 517 -23.79 -3.64 9.01
N ALA A 518 -23.79 -4.43 10.10
CA ALA A 518 -24.85 -4.40 11.09
C ALA A 518 -24.97 -3.02 11.74
N ARG A 519 -23.83 -2.39 12.06
CA ARG A 519 -23.79 -1.03 12.59
C ARG A 519 -24.40 -0.01 11.63
N ARG A 520 -24.07 -0.10 10.33
CA ARG A 520 -24.64 0.76 9.30
C ARG A 520 -26.14 0.57 9.19
N ALA A 521 -26.61 -0.68 9.11
CA ALA A 521 -28.03 -1.00 9.03
C ALA A 521 -28.82 -0.40 10.20
N SER A 522 -28.30 -0.54 11.42
CA SER A 522 -28.92 0.04 12.63
C SER A 522 -29.02 1.58 12.58
N LEU A 523 -28.01 2.28 12.06
CA LEU A 523 -28.07 3.74 11.90
C LEU A 523 -29.14 4.15 10.88
N VAL A 524 -29.21 3.44 9.75
CA VAL A 524 -30.18 3.71 8.69
C VAL A 524 -31.61 3.45 9.18
N GLU A 525 -31.84 2.34 9.87
CA GLU A 525 -33.15 2.00 10.46
C GLU A 525 -33.58 3.05 11.51
N ALA A 526 -32.62 3.59 12.27
CA ALA A 526 -32.87 4.66 13.23
C ALA A 526 -33.01 6.06 12.59
N GLY A 527 -32.94 6.18 11.26
CA GLY A 527 -32.96 7.47 10.55
C GLY A 527 -31.78 8.39 10.87
N GLN A 528 -30.67 7.83 11.34
CA GLN A 528 -29.46 8.57 11.70
C GLN A 528 -28.46 8.58 10.53
N PRO A 529 -27.65 9.65 10.39
CA PRO A 529 -26.60 9.67 9.39
C PRO A 529 -25.60 8.54 9.67
N VAL A 530 -25.18 7.84 8.61
CA VAL A 530 -24.14 6.80 8.70
C VAL A 530 -22.81 7.46 9.06
N THR A 531 -22.28 7.13 10.23
CA THR A 531 -21.01 7.68 10.71
C THR A 531 -20.03 6.60 11.15
N LYS A 532 -18.75 6.86 10.93
CA LYS A 532 -17.65 6.00 11.40
C LYS A 532 -17.53 6.07 12.93
N PRO A 533 -17.04 5.01 13.60
CA PRO A 533 -16.82 5.01 15.06
C PRO A 533 -16.01 6.21 15.59
N SER A 534 -15.03 6.69 14.84
CA SER A 534 -14.18 7.83 15.22
C SER A 534 -14.86 9.20 15.09
N VAL A 535 -15.99 9.29 14.37
CA VAL A 535 -16.73 10.55 14.22
C VAL A 535 -17.47 10.85 15.52
N ARG A 536 -16.97 11.83 16.26
CA ARG A 536 -17.62 12.32 17.48
C ARG A 536 -19.00 12.88 17.11
N ARG A 537 -20.07 12.32 17.69
CA ARG A 537 -21.38 12.96 17.63
C ARG A 537 -21.24 14.37 18.21
N PRO A 538 -21.72 15.43 17.52
CA PRO A 538 -21.85 16.73 18.14
C PRO A 538 -22.65 16.53 19.43
N SER A 539 -22.13 16.96 20.57
CA SER A 539 -22.92 16.95 21.80
C SER A 539 -24.19 17.73 21.50
N ALA A 540 -25.35 17.08 21.65
CA ALA A 540 -26.62 17.77 21.55
C ALA A 540 -26.54 18.94 22.53
N ARG A 541 -26.48 20.18 22.03
CA ARG A 541 -26.64 21.38 22.84
C ARG A 541 -27.97 21.16 23.56
N ARG A 542 -27.93 20.81 24.85
CA ARG A 542 -29.10 20.87 25.72
C ARG A 542 -29.62 22.30 25.53
N LYS A 543 -30.78 22.44 24.87
CA LYS A 543 -31.55 23.67 24.95
C LYS A 543 -31.81 23.86 26.44
N ALA A 544 -31.13 24.82 27.04
CA ALA A 544 -31.54 25.32 28.35
C ALA A 544 -32.95 25.88 28.14
N THR A 545 -33.92 25.18 28.72
CA THR A 545 -35.30 25.64 28.90
C THR A 545 -35.35 26.87 29.76
#